data_AF-A0A534Z2S3-F1
#
_entry.id   AF-A0A534Z2S3-F1
#
_cell.length_a   1.000
_cell.length_b   1.000
_cell.length_c   1.000
_cell.angle_alpha   90.00
_cell.angle_beta   90.00
_cell.angle_gamma   90.00
#
_symmetry.space_group_name_H-M   'P 1'
#
loop_
_entity.id
_entity.type
_entity.pdbx_description
1 polymer ?
#
loop_
_entity_poly.entity_id
_entity_poly.type
_entity_poly.pdbx_seq_one_letter_code
_entity_poly.pdbx_strand_id
1 'polypeptide(L)'
;MIDPAVDAALRAAFALLFLVAANHKLRDPGRFRTTLAEYRLLPGPVVPLAAMLVIGVEVVVAIALLAPARRAPGPVAAAAVLAVYGAAIAVNLARGRRHIDCGCAGPAVRRPISGWLVARNAALAAAALAAVAPVRPRPLVWVDALTVMGATATLAALYASVDRLLAHAPALARLRGEA
;
A
#
# COMPACT_ATOMS: atom_id res chain seq x y z
N MET A 1 -1.01 -24.38 5.17
CA MET A 1 0.29 -24.08 5.79
C MET A 1 1.22 -23.52 4.72
N ILE A 2 1.82 -22.35 4.94
CA ILE A 2 2.66 -21.63 3.97
C ILE A 2 4.14 -21.95 4.22
N ASP A 3 4.95 -21.95 3.16
CA ASP A 3 6.41 -22.09 3.26
C ASP A 3 7.04 -20.84 3.93
N PRO A 4 8.01 -20.98 4.85
CA PRO A 4 8.63 -19.85 5.53
C PRO A 4 9.29 -18.83 4.59
N ALA A 5 9.81 -19.25 3.43
CA ALA A 5 10.38 -18.31 2.46
C ALA A 5 9.29 -17.45 1.80
N VAL A 6 8.12 -18.05 1.52
CA VAL A 6 6.97 -17.32 0.95
C VAL A 6 6.40 -16.32 1.98
N ASP A 7 6.26 -16.73 3.24
CA ASP A 7 5.86 -15.82 4.33
C ASP A 7 6.82 -14.62 4.44
N ALA A 8 8.12 -14.89 4.50
CA ALA A 8 9.14 -13.86 4.61
C ALA A 8 9.13 -12.91 3.40
N ALA A 9 8.97 -13.43 2.18
CA ALA A 9 8.89 -12.63 0.97
C ALA A 9 7.64 -11.71 0.97
N LEU A 10 6.48 -12.22 1.35
CA LEU A 10 5.26 -11.40 1.46
C LEU A 10 5.43 -10.29 2.50
N ARG A 11 5.94 -10.63 3.68
CA ARG A 11 6.16 -9.66 4.77
C ARG A 11 7.17 -8.59 4.38
N ALA A 12 8.27 -8.97 3.73
CA ALA A 12 9.27 -8.05 3.23
C ALA A 12 8.71 -7.13 2.13
N ALA A 13 7.92 -7.67 1.19
CA ALA A 13 7.28 -6.89 0.13
C ALA A 13 6.27 -5.88 0.69
N PHE A 14 5.42 -6.27 1.65
CA PHE A 14 4.50 -5.33 2.30
C PHE A 14 5.25 -4.30 3.14
N ALA A 15 6.29 -4.70 3.88
CA ALA A 15 7.11 -3.76 4.65
C ALA A 15 7.74 -2.71 3.73
N LEU A 16 8.29 -3.13 2.59
CA LEU A 16 8.83 -2.23 1.58
C LEU A 16 7.76 -1.29 1.02
N LEU A 17 6.56 -1.80 0.72
CA LEU A 17 5.43 -0.99 0.24
C LEU A 17 5.07 0.12 1.25
N PHE A 18 4.92 -0.22 2.52
CA PHE A 18 4.61 0.76 3.58
C PHE A 18 5.75 1.74 3.83
N LEU A 19 7.01 1.30 3.80
CA LEU A 19 8.16 2.19 3.95
C LEU A 19 8.26 3.18 2.79
N VAL A 20 8.06 2.74 1.55
CA VAL A 20 8.04 3.61 0.39
C VAL A 20 6.89 4.61 0.49
N ALA A 21 5.70 4.16 0.89
CA ALA A 21 4.53 5.03 1.10
C ALA A 21 4.76 6.07 2.20
N ALA A 22 5.32 5.68 3.34
CA ALA A 22 5.64 6.57 4.44
C ALA A 22 6.74 7.58 4.06
N ASN A 23 7.81 7.13 3.41
CA ASN A 23 8.89 7.99 2.91
C ASN A 23 8.37 9.04 1.93
N HIS A 24 7.45 8.68 1.03
CA HIS A 24 6.82 9.63 0.13
C HIS A 24 6.01 10.71 0.87
N LYS A 25 5.29 10.34 1.94
CA LYS A 25 4.52 11.30 2.76
C LYS A 25 5.42 12.15 3.66
N LEU A 26 6.54 11.62 4.11
CA LEU A 26 7.53 12.34 4.92
C LEU A 26 8.30 13.39 4.11
N ARG A 27 8.52 13.16 2.81
CA ARG A 27 9.19 14.13 1.93
C ARG A 27 8.37 15.41 1.70
N ASP A 28 7.05 15.31 1.71
CA ASP A 28 6.15 16.46 1.61
C ASP A 28 4.89 16.26 2.46
N PRO A 29 5.00 16.44 3.79
CA PRO A 29 3.86 16.27 4.71
C PRO A 29 2.78 17.32 4.46
N GLY A 30 3.16 18.51 3.97
CA GLY A 30 2.23 19.58 3.62
C GLY A 30 1.28 19.13 2.54
N ARG A 31 1.80 18.56 1.45
CA ARG A 31 0.97 17.99 0.40
C ARG A 31 0.15 16.79 0.85
N PHE A 32 0.69 15.91 1.69
CA PHE A 32 -0.12 14.79 2.19
C PHE A 32 -1.30 15.29 3.03
N ARG A 33 -1.11 16.34 3.84
CA ARG A 33 -2.21 16.99 4.58
C ARG A 33 -3.27 17.58 3.65
N THR A 34 -2.87 18.25 2.57
CA THR A 34 -3.85 18.79 1.60
C THR A 34 -4.60 17.66 0.89
N THR A 35 -3.91 16.60 0.47
CA THR A 35 -4.56 15.40 -0.07
C THR A 35 -5.55 14.82 0.93
N LEU A 36 -5.16 14.65 2.20
CA LEU A 36 -6.05 14.09 3.23
C LEU A 36 -7.27 14.99 3.51
N ALA A 37 -7.09 16.32 3.49
CA ALA A 37 -8.20 17.26 3.59
C ALA A 37 -9.17 17.13 2.40
N GLU A 38 -8.63 16.92 1.19
CA GLU A 38 -9.45 16.70 -0.01
C GLU A 38 -10.35 15.47 0.13
N TYR A 39 -10.02 14.45 0.92
CA TYR A 39 -10.92 13.31 1.14
C TYR A 39 -12.24 13.69 1.85
N ARG A 40 -12.30 14.83 2.57
CA ARG A 40 -13.48 15.29 3.34
C ARG A 40 -14.13 14.18 4.19
N LEU A 41 -13.28 13.34 4.81
CA LEU A 41 -13.68 12.30 5.76
C LEU A 41 -13.44 12.73 7.22
N LEU A 42 -12.61 13.75 7.41
CA LEU A 42 -12.16 14.25 8.71
C LEU A 42 -12.49 15.75 8.82
N PRO A 43 -12.84 16.25 10.01
CA PRO A 43 -13.01 17.68 10.23
C PRO A 43 -11.67 18.41 10.09
N GLY A 44 -11.68 19.63 9.53
CA GLY A 44 -10.47 20.41 9.24
C GLY A 44 -9.42 20.47 10.35
N PRO A 45 -9.80 20.72 11.62
CA PRO A 45 -8.84 20.80 12.73
C PRO A 45 -8.06 19.51 13.03
N VAL A 46 -8.61 18.33 12.71
CA VAL A 46 -7.94 17.05 13.01
C VAL A 46 -7.07 16.54 11.86
N VAL A 47 -7.18 17.13 10.66
CA VAL A 47 -6.42 16.70 9.47
C VAL A 47 -4.90 16.70 9.71
N PRO A 48 -4.29 17.73 10.33
CA PRO A 48 -2.84 17.74 10.56
C PRO A 48 -2.38 16.58 11.46
N LEU A 49 -3.14 16.30 12.52
CA LEU A 49 -2.87 15.20 13.44
C LEU A 49 -3.07 13.84 12.76
N ALA A 50 -4.19 13.67 12.04
CA ALA A 50 -4.49 12.46 11.30
C ALA A 50 -3.42 12.16 10.25
N ALA A 51 -2.90 13.18 9.55
CA ALA A 51 -1.82 12.99 8.58
C ALA A 51 -0.55 12.43 9.23
N MET A 52 -0.15 12.96 10.39
CA MET A 52 1.00 12.44 11.15
C MET A 52 0.76 11.02 11.68
N LEU A 53 -0.45 10.76 12.20
CA LEU A 53 -0.83 9.43 12.69
C LEU A 53 -0.78 8.39 11.58
N VAL A 54 -1.26 8.71 10.38
CA VAL A 54 -1.21 7.79 9.23
C VAL A 54 0.22 7.45 8.87
N ILE A 55 1.13 8.43 8.79
CA ILE A 55 2.56 8.18 8.54
C ILE A 55 3.15 7.27 9.63
N GLY A 56 2.86 7.58 10.91
CA GLY A 56 3.32 6.77 12.03
C GLY A 56 2.81 5.33 11.98
N VAL A 57 1.52 5.14 11.66
CA VAL A 57 0.91 3.83 11.49
C VAL A 57 1.57 3.05 10.37
N GLU A 58 1.85 3.65 9.21
CA GLU A 58 2.54 2.97 8.12
C GLU A 58 3.94 2.48 8.52
N VAL A 59 4.70 3.30 9.25
CA VAL A 59 6.02 2.92 9.75
C VAL A 59 5.93 1.80 10.80
N VAL A 60 4.99 1.91 11.74
CA VAL A 60 4.78 0.89 12.78
C VAL A 60 4.36 -0.44 12.16
N VAL A 61 3.50 -0.42 11.15
CA VAL A 61 3.09 -1.61 10.40
C VAL A 61 4.27 -2.23 9.66
N ALA A 62 5.11 -1.43 9.01
CA ALA A 62 6.32 -1.93 8.35
C ALA A 62 7.28 -2.62 9.34
N ILE A 63 7.51 -2.02 10.51
CA ILE A 63 8.35 -2.60 11.56
C ILE A 63 7.72 -3.89 12.10
N ALA A 64 6.40 -3.90 12.35
CA ALA A 64 5.68 -5.07 12.83
C ALA A 64 5.74 -6.24 11.82
N LEU A 65 5.69 -5.95 10.52
CA LEU A 65 5.86 -6.94 9.47
C LEU A 65 7.24 -7.59 9.49
N LEU A 66 8.30 -6.85 9.81
CA LEU A 66 9.66 -7.39 9.89
C LEU A 66 10.00 -8.03 11.24
N ALA A 67 9.22 -7.76 12.29
CA ALA A 67 9.47 -8.29 13.62
C ALA A 67 9.28 -9.82 13.70
N PRO A 68 10.31 -10.59 14.08
CA PRO A 68 10.22 -12.06 14.13
C PRO A 68 9.38 -12.57 15.32
N ALA A 69 9.27 -11.78 16.40
CA ALA A 69 8.69 -12.20 17.67
C ALA A 69 7.15 -12.31 17.69
N ARG A 70 6.43 -11.58 16.82
CA ARG A 70 4.96 -11.59 16.74
C ARG A 70 4.51 -11.56 15.29
N ARG A 71 4.27 -12.75 14.71
CA ARG A 71 3.98 -12.91 13.27
C ARG A 71 2.59 -12.43 12.85
N ALA A 72 1.55 -12.74 13.63
CA ALA A 72 0.15 -12.44 13.28
C ALA A 72 -0.24 -10.94 13.25
N PRO A 73 0.19 -10.05 14.18
CA PRO A 73 -0.32 -8.68 14.20
C PRO A 73 0.13 -7.83 13.01
N GLY A 74 1.30 -8.08 12.43
CA GLY A 74 1.82 -7.32 11.29
C GLY A 74 0.94 -7.40 10.04
N PRO A 75 0.68 -8.61 9.50
CA PRO A 75 -0.17 -8.79 8.32
C PRO A 75 -1.61 -8.35 8.53
N VAL A 76 -2.17 -8.53 9.72
CA VAL A 76 -3.52 -8.04 10.07
C VAL A 76 -3.56 -6.50 10.06
N ALA A 77 -2.57 -5.84 10.66
CA ALA A 77 -2.49 -4.39 10.64
C ALA A 77 -2.28 -3.83 9.23
N ALA A 78 -1.45 -4.49 8.41
CA ALA A 78 -1.28 -4.18 6.99
C ALA A 78 -2.60 -4.24 6.22
N ALA A 79 -3.35 -5.34 6.38
CA ALA A 79 -4.66 -5.50 5.76
C ALA A 79 -5.66 -4.43 6.22
N ALA A 80 -5.67 -4.10 7.52
CA ALA A 80 -6.54 -3.05 8.07
C ALA A 80 -6.23 -1.68 7.47
N VAL A 81 -4.96 -1.30 7.37
CA VAL A 81 -4.57 0.00 6.77
C VAL A 81 -4.96 0.05 5.30
N LEU A 82 -4.71 -1.03 4.53
CA LEU A 82 -5.11 -1.12 3.13
C LEU A 82 -6.63 -1.04 2.96
N ALA A 83 -7.39 -1.68 3.84
CA ALA A 83 -8.85 -1.61 3.85
C ALA A 83 -9.36 -0.20 4.15
N VAL A 84 -8.77 0.51 5.12
CA VAL A 84 -9.10 1.91 5.41
C VAL A 84 -8.83 2.81 4.20
N TYR A 85 -7.68 2.65 3.53
CA TYR A 85 -7.40 3.38 2.29
C TYR A 85 -8.41 3.05 1.18
N GLY A 86 -8.71 1.76 0.98
CA GLY A 86 -9.71 1.31 0.00
C GLY A 86 -11.09 1.89 0.28
N ALA A 87 -11.54 1.88 1.53
CA ALA A 87 -12.82 2.45 1.95
C ALA A 87 -12.87 3.97 1.76
N ALA A 88 -11.81 4.69 2.12
CA ALA A 88 -11.72 6.13 1.94
C ALA A 88 -11.83 6.54 0.46
N ILE A 89 -11.21 5.75 -0.43
CA ILE A 89 -11.32 5.91 -1.88
C ILE A 89 -12.74 5.59 -2.35
N ALA A 90 -13.30 4.44 -1.95
CA ALA A 90 -14.63 3.99 -2.34
C ALA A 90 -15.73 5.01 -1.96
N VAL A 91 -15.67 5.58 -0.75
CA VAL A 91 -16.60 6.62 -0.30
C VAL A 91 -16.50 7.87 -1.17
N ASN A 92 -15.29 8.31 -1.54
CA ASN A 92 -15.14 9.48 -2.39
C ASN A 92 -15.57 9.22 -3.84
N LEU A 93 -15.37 8.01 -4.36
CA LEU A 93 -15.91 7.59 -5.65
C LEU A 93 -17.44 7.57 -5.66
N ALA A 94 -18.07 7.05 -4.59
CA ALA A 94 -19.52 7.05 -4.42
C ALA A 94 -20.09 8.49 -4.34
N ARG A 95 -19.32 9.44 -3.80
CA ARG A 95 -19.64 10.88 -3.79
C ARG A 95 -19.35 11.59 -5.13
N GLY A 96 -18.95 10.86 -6.18
CA GLY A 96 -18.62 11.41 -7.50
C GLY A 96 -17.27 12.14 -7.59
N ARG A 97 -16.45 12.09 -6.54
CA ARG A 97 -15.24 12.92 -6.41
C ARG A 97 -14.00 12.24 -6.98
N ARG A 98 -13.93 12.10 -8.29
CA ARG A 98 -12.86 11.35 -8.99
C ARG A 98 -11.53 12.11 -9.13
N HIS A 99 -11.54 13.43 -9.01
CA HIS A 99 -10.37 14.30 -9.26
C HIS A 99 -9.48 14.55 -8.02
N ILE A 100 -9.54 13.66 -7.03
CA ILE A 100 -8.72 13.72 -5.81
C ILE A 100 -7.46 12.89 -6.01
N ASP A 101 -6.34 13.29 -5.42
CA ASP A 101 -5.10 12.49 -5.43
C ASP A 101 -5.21 11.29 -4.48
N CYS A 102 -4.77 10.10 -4.91
CA CYS A 102 -4.67 8.92 -4.05
C CYS A 102 -3.64 9.11 -2.92
N GLY A 103 -2.63 9.97 -3.09
CA GLY A 103 -1.60 10.27 -2.08
C GLY A 103 -0.63 9.12 -1.78
N CYS A 104 -0.81 7.95 -2.41
CA CYS A 104 0.03 6.76 -2.22
C CYS A 104 1.26 6.70 -3.14
N ALA A 105 1.22 7.38 -4.29
CA ALA A 105 2.27 7.30 -5.33
C ALA A 105 3.38 8.36 -5.19
N GLY A 106 3.32 9.18 -4.14
CA GLY A 106 4.30 10.22 -3.84
C GLY A 106 4.10 11.54 -4.60
N PRO A 107 4.88 12.57 -4.24
CA PRO A 107 4.63 13.96 -4.62
C PRO A 107 4.90 14.28 -6.10
N ALA A 108 5.43 13.37 -6.91
CA ALA A 108 5.69 13.68 -8.32
C ALA A 108 4.46 13.50 -9.24
N VAL A 109 3.43 12.77 -8.80
CA VAL A 109 2.32 12.36 -9.70
C VAL A 109 0.97 12.63 -9.04
N ARG A 110 0.21 13.61 -9.54
CA ARG A 110 -1.21 13.73 -9.20
C ARG A 110 -1.97 12.63 -9.92
N ARG A 111 -2.50 11.66 -9.17
CA ARG A 111 -3.26 10.55 -9.75
C ARG A 111 -4.70 10.58 -9.27
N PRO A 112 -5.68 10.81 -10.17
CA PRO A 112 -7.09 10.81 -9.80
C PRO A 112 -7.48 9.44 -9.21
N ILE A 113 -8.32 9.46 -8.19
CA ILE A 113 -8.86 8.23 -7.63
C ILE A 113 -9.74 7.50 -8.65
N SER A 114 -9.63 6.18 -8.70
CA SER A 114 -10.37 5.32 -9.62
C SER A 114 -10.80 4.02 -8.93
N GLY A 115 -11.82 3.36 -9.48
CA GLY A 115 -12.31 2.08 -8.96
C GLY A 115 -11.24 0.99 -8.91
N TRP A 116 -10.25 1.05 -9.82
CA TRP A 116 -9.11 0.15 -9.80
C TRP A 116 -8.31 0.24 -8.49
N LEU A 117 -8.14 1.44 -7.91
CA LEU A 117 -7.40 1.59 -6.66
C LEU A 117 -8.09 0.86 -5.49
N VAL A 118 -9.42 0.80 -5.51
CA VAL A 118 -10.20 0.03 -4.54
C VAL A 118 -9.93 -1.47 -4.72
N ALA A 119 -10.00 -1.97 -5.97
CA ALA A 119 -9.70 -3.36 -6.28
C ALA A 119 -8.26 -3.74 -5.91
N ARG A 120 -7.28 -2.87 -6.21
CA ARG A 120 -5.88 -3.04 -5.85
C ARG A 120 -5.70 -3.15 -4.33
N ASN A 121 -6.28 -2.24 -3.55
CA ASN A 121 -6.18 -2.27 -2.09
C ASN A 121 -6.88 -3.50 -1.51
N ALA A 122 -8.01 -3.93 -2.08
CA ALA A 122 -8.69 -5.15 -1.67
C ALA A 122 -7.85 -6.41 -1.94
N ALA A 123 -7.24 -6.51 -3.13
CA ALA A 123 -6.35 -7.62 -3.48
C ALA A 123 -5.11 -7.66 -2.58
N LEU A 124 -4.49 -6.50 -2.31
CA LEU A 124 -3.36 -6.40 -1.38
C LEU A 124 -3.76 -6.75 0.05
N ALA A 125 -4.94 -6.32 0.52
CA ALA A 125 -5.43 -6.68 1.85
C ALA A 125 -5.68 -8.20 1.96
N ALA A 126 -6.25 -8.82 0.93
CA ALA A 126 -6.43 -10.28 0.90
C ALA A 126 -5.09 -11.03 0.91
N ALA A 127 -4.10 -10.55 0.14
CA ALA A 127 -2.75 -11.12 0.14
C ALA A 127 -2.04 -10.95 1.50
N ALA A 128 -2.23 -9.82 2.18
CA ALA A 128 -1.73 -9.62 3.54
C ALA A 128 -2.39 -10.58 4.53
N LEU A 129 -3.70 -10.79 4.44
CA LEU A 129 -4.41 -11.76 5.28
C LEU A 129 -3.98 -13.21 5.01
N ALA A 130 -3.62 -13.55 3.77
CA ALA A 130 -3.09 -14.88 3.47
C ALA A 130 -1.80 -15.18 4.27
N ALA A 131 -0.97 -14.16 4.55
CA ALA A 131 0.24 -14.30 5.37
C ALA A 131 -0.05 -14.54 6.87
N VAL A 132 -1.31 -14.55 7.31
CA VAL A 132 -1.69 -14.96 8.68
C VAL A 132 -1.72 -16.50 8.81
N ALA A 133 -1.78 -17.23 7.68
CA ALA A 133 -1.90 -18.67 7.71
C ALA A 133 -0.68 -19.35 8.39
N PRO A 134 -0.86 -20.52 9.03
CA PRO A 134 0.22 -21.20 9.75
C PRO A 134 1.43 -21.48 8.85
N VAL A 135 2.63 -21.19 9.33
CA VAL A 135 3.89 -21.40 8.61
C VAL A 135 4.44 -22.79 8.92
N ARG A 136 4.98 -23.47 7.90
CA ARG A 136 5.63 -24.78 8.09
C ARG A 136 6.85 -24.64 9.00
N PRO A 137 7.04 -25.54 9.99
CA PRO A 137 8.20 -25.51 10.88
C PRO A 137 9.44 -26.07 10.16
N ARG A 138 10.06 -25.25 9.31
CA ARG A 138 11.31 -25.54 8.61
C ARG A 138 12.30 -24.39 8.86
N PRO A 139 13.59 -24.66 9.11
CA PRO A 139 14.60 -23.60 9.25
C PRO A 139 14.84 -22.91 7.90
N LEU A 140 15.03 -21.59 7.93
CA LEU A 140 15.50 -20.86 6.75
C LEU A 140 17.00 -21.14 6.53
N VAL A 141 17.36 -21.42 5.29
CA VAL A 141 18.75 -21.56 4.83
C VAL A 141 19.15 -20.38 3.96
N TRP A 142 20.42 -20.27 3.60
CA TRP A 142 20.95 -19.16 2.78
C TRP A 142 20.25 -19.02 1.41
N VAL A 143 19.82 -20.14 0.81
CA VAL A 143 19.05 -20.14 -0.45
C VAL A 143 17.71 -19.42 -0.25
N ASP A 144 17.04 -19.64 0.88
CA ASP A 144 15.77 -18.99 1.17
C ASP A 144 15.95 -17.46 1.27
N ALA A 145 17.09 -16.97 1.76
CA ALA A 145 17.38 -15.53 1.78
C ALA A 145 17.50 -14.93 0.36
N LEU A 146 18.18 -15.62 -0.56
CA LEU A 146 18.22 -15.23 -1.98
C LEU A 146 16.82 -15.24 -2.60
N THR A 147 16.04 -16.29 -2.32
CA THR A 147 14.66 -16.40 -2.79
C THR A 147 13.78 -15.26 -2.26
N VAL A 148 13.90 -14.91 -0.97
CA VAL A 148 13.15 -13.82 -0.35
C VAL A 148 13.53 -12.48 -0.98
N MET A 149 14.83 -12.19 -1.16
CA MET A 149 15.28 -10.94 -1.79
C MET A 149 14.80 -10.85 -3.24
N GLY A 150 14.98 -11.91 -4.03
CA GLY A 150 14.51 -11.99 -5.40
C GLY A 150 13.00 -11.81 -5.52
N ALA A 151 12.22 -12.57 -4.75
CA ALA A 151 10.77 -12.48 -4.73
C ALA A 151 10.28 -11.08 -4.30
N THR A 152 10.90 -10.49 -3.28
CA THR A 152 10.58 -9.12 -2.82
C THR A 152 10.84 -8.10 -3.92
N ALA A 153 12.00 -8.17 -4.60
CA ALA A 153 12.35 -7.29 -5.71
C ALA A 153 11.38 -7.47 -6.89
N THR A 154 11.05 -8.70 -7.25
CA THR A 154 10.10 -9.00 -8.33
C THR A 154 8.70 -8.49 -8.00
N LEU A 155 8.20 -8.71 -6.78
CA LEU A 155 6.90 -8.20 -6.33
C LEU A 155 6.85 -6.68 -6.33
N ALA A 156 7.92 -6.02 -5.86
CA ALA A 156 8.03 -4.57 -5.87
C ALA A 156 8.06 -4.01 -7.30
N ALA A 157 8.84 -4.63 -8.20
CA ALA A 157 8.90 -4.25 -9.61
C ALA A 157 7.57 -4.46 -10.32
N LEU A 158 6.89 -5.59 -10.07
CA LEU A 158 5.57 -5.88 -10.61
C LEU A 158 4.55 -4.85 -10.13
N TYR A 159 4.51 -4.58 -8.82
CA TYR A 159 3.64 -3.55 -8.24
C TYR A 159 3.90 -2.18 -8.87
N ALA A 160 5.16 -1.74 -8.96
CA ALA A 160 5.51 -0.47 -9.56
C ALA A 160 5.15 -0.40 -11.05
N SER A 161 5.30 -1.50 -11.79
CA SER A 161 4.99 -1.57 -13.21
C SER A 161 3.49 -1.51 -13.46
N VAL A 162 2.70 -2.30 -12.72
CA VAL A 162 1.23 -2.25 -12.75
C VAL A 162 0.74 -0.86 -12.36
N ASP A 163 1.33 -0.26 -11.32
CA ASP A 163 0.94 1.06 -10.85
C ASP A 163 1.18 2.14 -11.91
N ARG A 164 2.37 2.13 -12.55
CA ARG A 164 2.74 3.05 -13.64
C ARG A 164 1.87 2.85 -14.88
N LEU A 165 1.68 1.60 -15.32
CA LEU A 165 0.87 1.29 -16.50
C LEU A 165 -0.56 1.84 -16.34
N LEU A 166 -1.15 1.64 -15.16
CA LEU A 166 -2.50 2.08 -14.87
C LEU A 166 -2.59 3.57 -14.55
N ALA A 167 -1.47 4.24 -14.23
CA ALA A 167 -1.44 5.70 -14.14
C ALA A 167 -1.45 6.34 -15.53
N HIS A 168 -0.85 5.69 -16.53
CA HIS A 168 -0.75 6.19 -17.90
C HIS A 168 -1.82 5.66 -18.88
N ALA A 169 -2.60 4.65 -18.49
CA ALA A 169 -3.68 4.08 -19.31
C ALA A 169 -4.65 5.15 -19.91
N PRO A 170 -5.11 6.19 -19.17
CA PRO A 170 -5.98 7.21 -19.74
C PRO A 170 -5.30 8.14 -20.75
N ALA A 171 -3.97 8.32 -20.64
CA ALA A 171 -3.20 9.09 -21.60
C ALA A 171 -2.96 8.27 -22.89
N LEU A 172 -2.70 6.97 -22.74
CA LEU A 172 -2.57 6.03 -23.87
C LEU A 172 -3.88 5.88 -24.65
N ALA A 173 -5.03 5.83 -23.99
CA ALA A 173 -6.34 5.78 -24.65
C ALA A 173 -6.62 7.04 -25.49
N ARG A 174 -6.22 8.22 -24.98
CA ARG A 174 -6.33 9.49 -25.73
C ARG A 174 -5.45 9.51 -26.98
N LEU A 175 -4.24 8.94 -26.91
CA LEU A 175 -3.35 8.82 -28.08
C LEU A 175 -3.88 7.81 -29.13
N ARG A 176 -4.72 6.87 -28.72
CA ARG A 176 -5.36 5.89 -29.61
C ARG A 176 -6.67 6.40 -30.26
N GLY A 177 -7.13 7.60 -29.90
CA GLY A 177 -8.38 8.16 -30.41
C GLY A 177 -9.65 7.49 -29.85
N GLU A 178 -9.54 6.79 -28.72
CA GLU A 178 -10.64 6.02 -28.11
C GLU A 178 -11.39 6.80 -27.00
N ALA A 179 -11.21 8.12 -26.93
CA ALA A 179 -11.69 8.98 -25.82
C ALA A 179 -12.62 10.10 -26.28
#